data_AF-A0AAN9ENQ8-F1
#
_entry.id   AF-A0AAN9ENQ8-F1
#
_cell.length_a   1.000
_cell.length_b   1.000
_cell.length_c   1.000
_cell.angle_alpha   90.00
_cell.angle_beta   90.00
_cell.angle_gamma   90.00
#
_symmetry.space_group_name_H-M   'P 1'
#
loop_
_entity.id
_entity.type
_entity.pdbx_description
1 polymer ?
#
loop_
_entity_poly.entity_id
_entity_poly.type
_entity_poly.pdbx_seq_one_letter_code
_entity_poly.pdbx_strand_id
1 'polypeptide(L)'
;MVRIEDAISLLMETKTEDRCTVAPKKTIVTPKAIIQQSFGNKASYIVEEVLECHQTECPGLTIQQKGPCLYRCTLHLPKLSVVSGTFSKKKDAEQSAAQMAIEKLGIRTVTEDPTPQEAWENLVARISYIFSDKFLSSLHPLSGHIGAALWRKGDLCGSIPISVLDVYDAKLCSLSKCINSEVESNQYLIISYIMRAIAELSGLLATPEQHLWIRKQTPYPQDLIESLMKQGSSQECIQVAAVRIPGSVEKSVEAVTLHISSKDNYLDIIANELGFEDAADVLISR
;
A
#
# COMPACT_ATOMS: atom_id res chain seq x y z
N MET A 1 24.31 -13.70 -18.42
CA MET A 1 23.29 -12.84 -17.80
C MET A 1 22.06 -13.72 -17.67
N VAL A 2 21.73 -14.17 -16.46
CA VAL A 2 20.52 -14.97 -16.23
C VAL A 2 19.35 -14.01 -16.44
N ARG A 3 18.42 -14.34 -17.34
CA ARG A 3 17.24 -13.48 -17.53
C ARG A 3 16.41 -13.57 -16.26
N ILE A 4 15.77 -12.47 -15.86
CA ILE A 4 14.87 -12.47 -14.69
C ILE A 4 13.77 -13.53 -14.88
N GLU A 5 13.37 -13.76 -16.13
CA GLU A 5 12.53 -14.87 -16.60
C GLU A 5 13.03 -16.23 -16.12
N ASP A 6 14.32 -16.54 -16.34
CA ASP A 6 14.94 -17.82 -15.95
C ASP A 6 14.96 -17.97 -14.43
N ALA A 7 15.19 -16.88 -13.69
CA ALA A 7 15.17 -16.90 -12.22
C ALA A 7 13.76 -17.11 -11.66
N ILE A 8 12.73 -16.52 -12.28
CA ILE A 8 11.33 -16.73 -11.90
C ILE A 8 10.88 -18.15 -12.27
N SER A 9 11.26 -18.66 -13.44
CA SER A 9 10.93 -20.02 -13.88
C SER A 9 11.60 -21.08 -12.99
N LEU A 10 12.86 -20.86 -12.58
CA LEU A 10 13.56 -21.75 -11.64
C LEU A 10 12.92 -21.76 -10.25
N LEU A 11 12.37 -20.63 -9.79
CA LEU A 11 11.63 -20.53 -8.53
C LEU A 11 10.26 -21.22 -8.59
N MET A 12 9.69 -21.42 -9.78
CA MET A 12 8.43 -22.15 -9.96
C MET A 12 8.61 -23.68 -9.99
N GLU A 13 9.83 -24.19 -10.21
CA GLU A 13 10.12 -25.62 -10.30
C GLU A 13 10.53 -26.29 -8.98
N THR A 14 10.85 -25.54 -7.92
CA THR A 14 11.26 -26.14 -6.64
C THR A 14 10.07 -26.52 -5.77
N LYS A 15 9.71 -27.81 -5.79
CA LYS A 15 8.80 -28.46 -4.82
C LYS A 15 9.43 -28.49 -3.41
N THR A 16 8.66 -27.98 -2.44
CA THR A 16 8.57 -28.38 -1.01
C THR A 16 9.78 -29.07 -0.38
N GLU A 17 10.56 -28.31 0.39
CA GLU A 17 11.24 -28.82 1.58
C GLU A 17 10.73 -28.07 2.82
N ASP A 18 10.16 -28.84 3.73
CA ASP A 18 9.54 -28.42 4.98
C ASP A 18 10.59 -27.75 5.89
N ARG A 19 10.46 -26.43 6.11
CA ARG A 19 11.32 -25.70 7.05
C ARG A 19 10.49 -24.88 8.04
N CYS A 20 10.91 -25.02 9.29
CA CYS A 20 10.25 -24.59 10.52
C CYS A 20 9.68 -23.16 10.44
N THR A 21 8.35 -23.08 10.53
CA THR A 21 7.55 -21.87 10.55
C THR A 21 7.82 -21.06 11.82
N VAL A 22 8.50 -19.93 11.67
CA VAL A 22 8.48 -18.86 12.68
C VAL A 22 7.21 -18.06 12.45
N ALA A 23 6.28 -18.12 13.41
CA ALA A 23 5.01 -17.42 13.32
C ALA A 23 5.21 -15.89 13.13
N PRO A 24 4.54 -15.25 12.16
CA PRO A 24 4.66 -13.82 11.94
C PRO A 24 4.16 -13.05 13.18
N LYS A 25 4.93 -12.02 13.59
CA LYS A 25 4.57 -11.13 14.70
C LYS A 25 3.31 -10.35 14.33
N LYS A 26 2.20 -10.66 15.00
CA LYS A 26 0.91 -9.96 14.87
C LYS A 26 1.09 -8.45 15.07
N THR A 27 0.69 -7.66 14.08
CA THR A 27 0.63 -6.21 14.19
C THR A 27 -0.55 -5.84 15.09
N ILE A 28 -0.30 -5.54 16.36
CA ILE A 28 -1.36 -5.16 17.31
C ILE A 28 -1.83 -3.75 16.95
N VAL A 29 -2.97 -3.66 16.25
CA VAL A 29 -3.61 -2.38 15.92
C VAL A 29 -4.32 -1.85 17.17
N THR A 30 -4.05 -0.59 17.53
CA THR A 30 -4.67 0.00 18.74
C THR A 30 -6.19 0.17 18.57
N PRO A 31 -7.00 0.04 19.63
CA PRO A 31 -8.46 0.23 19.58
C PRO A 31 -8.92 1.51 18.88
N LYS A 32 -8.24 2.63 19.12
CA LYS A 32 -8.52 3.91 18.44
C LYS A 32 -8.33 3.83 16.92
N ALA A 33 -7.31 3.12 16.46
CA ALA A 33 -7.05 2.93 15.04
C ALA A 33 -8.12 2.05 14.38
N ILE A 34 -8.63 1.03 15.07
CA ILE A 34 -9.74 0.20 14.59
C ILE A 34 -11.00 1.05 14.39
N ILE A 35 -11.38 1.87 15.37
CA ILE A 35 -12.52 2.79 15.24
C ILE A 35 -12.33 3.77 14.08
N GLN A 36 -11.13 4.34 13.94
CA GLN A 36 -10.82 5.25 12.82
C GLN A 36 -10.92 4.54 11.47
N GLN A 37 -10.48 3.29 11.35
CA GLN A 37 -10.58 2.51 10.12
C GLN A 37 -12.04 2.20 9.76
N SER A 38 -12.88 1.87 10.74
CA SER A 38 -14.28 1.51 10.51
C SER A 38 -15.21 2.72 10.28
N PHE A 39 -14.96 3.85 10.95
CA PHE A 39 -15.89 4.99 10.95
C PHE A 39 -15.30 6.28 10.38
N GLY A 40 -13.97 6.36 10.23
CA GLY A 40 -13.27 7.54 9.72
C GLY A 40 -13.67 8.81 10.46
N ASN A 41 -13.99 9.85 9.69
CA ASN A 41 -14.36 11.17 10.22
C ASN A 41 -15.71 11.18 10.97
N LYS A 42 -16.43 10.06 11.02
CA LYS A 42 -17.70 9.93 11.76
C LYS A 42 -17.49 9.58 13.23
N ALA A 43 -16.26 9.28 13.65
CA ALA A 43 -15.89 9.10 15.05
C ALA A 43 -15.39 10.41 15.64
N SER A 44 -16.00 10.85 16.75
CA SER A 44 -15.59 12.06 17.46
C SER A 44 -15.24 11.74 18.91
N TYR A 45 -14.02 12.11 19.31
CA TYR A 45 -13.51 11.94 20.67
C TYR A 45 -13.54 13.29 21.39
N ILE A 46 -14.26 13.35 22.51
CA ILE A 46 -14.36 14.54 23.36
C ILE A 46 -13.74 14.18 24.71
N VAL A 47 -12.62 14.83 25.06
CA VAL A 47 -11.90 14.57 26.31
C VAL A 47 -12.18 15.69 27.31
N GLU A 48 -12.69 15.31 28.47
CA GLU A 48 -13.02 16.19 29.59
C GLU A 48 -12.02 15.99 30.74
N GLU A 49 -11.67 17.08 31.41
CA GLU A 49 -10.88 17.04 32.65
C GLU A 49 -11.80 16.82 33.85
N VAL A 50 -11.54 15.75 34.60
CA VAL A 50 -12.23 15.42 35.84
C VAL A 50 -11.30 15.78 37.00
N LEU A 51 -11.71 16.78 37.77
CA LEU A 51 -11.01 17.19 38.99
C LEU A 51 -11.45 16.30 40.14
N GLU A 52 -10.52 15.51 40.68
CA GLU A 52 -10.71 14.88 41.99
C GLU A 52 -10.20 15.84 43.08
N CYS A 53 -11.13 16.32 43.91
CA CYS A 53 -10.77 17.06 45.12
C CYS A 53 -10.27 16.07 46.17
N HIS A 54 -8.95 15.91 46.29
CA HIS A 54 -8.37 15.33 47.49
C HIS A 54 -8.32 16.43 48.57
N GLN A 55 -9.30 16.43 49.47
CA GLN A 55 -9.18 17.18 50.71
C GLN A 55 -8.10 16.52 51.56
N THR A 56 -6.85 16.96 51.41
CA THR A 56 -5.89 16.84 52.51
C THR A 56 -6.23 17.99 53.46
N GLU A 57 -6.97 17.66 54.52
CA GLU A 57 -7.33 18.61 55.57
C GLU A 57 -6.05 19.08 56.30
N CYS A 58 -5.39 20.11 55.75
CA CYS A 58 -4.47 20.96 56.50
C CYS A 58 -5.23 22.23 56.89
N PRO A 59 -5.67 22.36 58.17
CA PRO A 59 -6.38 23.55 58.62
C PRO A 59 -5.43 24.75 58.58
N GLY A 60 -5.77 25.79 57.80
CA GLY A 60 -5.09 27.09 57.85
C GLY A 60 -4.47 27.60 56.54
N LEU A 61 -4.47 26.84 55.45
CA LEU A 61 -4.00 27.30 54.13
C LEU A 61 -5.11 27.18 53.09
N THR A 62 -5.77 28.29 52.76
CA THR A 62 -6.77 28.37 51.67
C THR A 62 -6.09 28.46 50.31
N ILE A 63 -5.27 27.46 49.95
CA ILE A 63 -4.73 27.32 48.60
C ILE A 63 -5.40 26.11 47.97
N GLN A 64 -6.19 26.35 46.93
CA GLN A 64 -6.80 25.28 46.13
C GLN A 64 -5.67 24.53 45.41
N GLN A 65 -5.17 23.46 46.03
CA GLN A 65 -4.21 22.57 45.37
C GLN A 65 -4.97 21.78 44.32
N LYS A 66 -4.79 22.15 43.04
CA LYS A 66 -5.35 21.39 41.91
C LYS A 66 -4.71 20.01 41.94
N GLY A 67 -5.48 19.01 42.36
CA GLY A 67 -5.05 17.61 42.37
C GLY A 67 -4.68 17.13 40.96
N PRO A 68 -4.12 15.92 40.82
CA PRO A 68 -3.80 15.37 39.51
C PRO A 68 -5.05 15.35 38.63
N CYS A 69 -5.01 16.05 37.49
CA CYS A 69 -6.12 16.06 36.54
C CYS A 69 -6.33 14.66 35.99
N LEU A 70 -7.51 14.08 36.21
CA LEU A 70 -7.95 12.90 35.50
C LEU A 70 -8.68 13.30 34.22
N TYR A 71 -8.75 12.37 33.28
CA TYR A 71 -9.35 12.57 31.99
C TYR A 71 -10.41 11.50 31.74
N ARG A 72 -11.51 11.93 31.16
CA ARG A 72 -12.59 11.07 30.69
C ARG A 72 -12.83 11.37 29.23
N CYS A 73 -13.03 10.35 28.41
CA CYS A 73 -13.31 10.51 26.99
C CYS A 73 -14.71 10.02 26.66
N THR A 74 -15.47 10.86 25.97
CA THR A 74 -16.72 10.49 25.30
C THR A 74 -16.45 10.29 23.81
N LEU A 75 -16.67 9.08 23.33
CA LEU A 75 -16.61 8.73 21.92
C LEU A 75 -18.03 8.73 21.34
N HIS A 76 -18.28 9.60 20.37
CA HIS A 76 -19.50 9.62 19.57
C HIS A 76 -19.29 8.90 18.24
N LEU A 77 -20.15 7.92 17.97
CA LEU A 77 -20.27 7.20 16.71
C LEU A 77 -21.71 7.34 16.18
N PRO A 78 -21.98 7.11 14.88
CA PRO A 78 -23.31 7.29 14.30
C PRO A 78 -24.46 6.53 14.97
N LYS A 79 -24.16 5.42 15.66
CA LYS A 79 -25.16 4.55 16.30
C LYS A 79 -24.97 4.38 17.81
N LEU A 80 -23.90 4.93 18.37
CA LEU A 80 -23.48 4.64 19.74
C LEU A 80 -22.69 5.81 20.30
N SER A 81 -22.90 6.11 21.59
CA SER A 81 -21.98 6.95 22.35
C SER A 81 -21.44 6.15 23.53
N VAL A 82 -20.13 6.27 23.78
CA VAL A 82 -19.44 5.54 24.85
C VAL A 82 -18.60 6.52 25.65
N VAL A 83 -18.70 6.41 26.98
CA VAL A 83 -17.94 7.24 27.91
C VAL A 83 -16.95 6.36 28.65
N SER A 84 -15.69 6.77 28.71
CA SER A 84 -14.64 6.06 29.42
C SER A 84 -14.72 6.19 30.94
N GLY A 85 -13.98 5.32 31.62
CA GLY A 85 -13.54 5.59 32.99
C GLY A 85 -12.65 6.84 33.07
N THR A 86 -12.19 7.15 34.27
CA THR A 86 -11.23 8.23 34.52
C THR A 86 -9.80 7.70 34.44
N PHE A 87 -8.92 8.42 33.75
CA PHE A 87 -7.53 8.02 33.52
C PHE A 87 -6.59 9.21 33.74
N SER A 88 -5.37 8.97 34.20
CA SER A 88 -4.36 10.03 34.38
C SER A 88 -3.79 10.57 33.07
N LYS A 89 -4.03 9.89 31.94
CA LYS A 89 -3.57 10.31 30.60
C LYS A 89 -4.75 10.40 29.62
N LYS A 90 -4.81 11.49 28.85
CA LYS A 90 -5.80 11.69 27.77
C LYS A 90 -5.83 10.52 26.78
N LYS A 91 -4.64 10.06 26.35
CA LYS A 91 -4.50 8.96 25.40
C LYS A 91 -5.14 7.66 25.90
N ASP A 92 -5.02 7.36 27.20
CA ASP A 92 -5.55 6.12 27.77
C ASP A 92 -7.07 6.19 27.88
N ALA A 93 -7.64 7.37 28.21
CA ALA A 93 -9.09 7.60 28.17
C ALA A 93 -9.66 7.41 26.75
N GLU A 94 -8.99 7.94 25.72
CA GLU A 94 -9.40 7.74 24.32
C GLU A 94 -9.33 6.28 23.88
N GLN A 95 -8.25 5.57 24.23
CA GLN A 95 -8.11 4.14 23.91
C GLN A 95 -9.16 3.31 24.64
N SER A 96 -9.45 3.63 25.90
CA SER A 96 -10.51 2.98 26.67
C SER A 96 -11.89 3.21 26.04
N ALA A 97 -12.23 4.45 25.69
CA ALA A 97 -13.49 4.77 24.99
C ALA A 97 -13.63 3.98 23.68
N ALA A 98 -12.54 3.90 22.90
CA ALA A 98 -12.51 3.11 21.66
C ALA A 98 -12.70 1.61 21.93
N GLN A 99 -12.02 1.04 22.94
CA GLN A 99 -12.13 -0.36 23.31
C GLN A 99 -13.55 -0.75 23.71
N MET A 100 -14.21 0.04 24.57
CA MET A 100 -15.60 -0.23 24.96
C MET A 100 -16.58 -0.06 23.79
N ALA A 101 -16.32 0.87 22.87
CA ALA A 101 -17.13 1.00 21.66
C ALA A 101 -17.01 -0.23 20.76
N ILE A 102 -15.79 -0.77 20.61
CA ILE A 102 -15.55 -2.02 19.91
C ILE A 102 -16.34 -3.17 20.55
N GLU A 103 -16.24 -3.33 21.88
CA GLU A 103 -16.96 -4.37 22.63
C GLU A 103 -18.47 -4.25 22.46
N LYS A 104 -19.03 -3.04 22.62
CA LYS A 104 -20.49 -2.79 22.48
C LYS A 104 -21.00 -2.98 21.06
N LEU A 105 -20.19 -2.68 20.05
CA LEU A 105 -20.55 -2.87 18.65
C LEU A 105 -20.28 -4.30 18.16
N GLY A 106 -19.69 -5.16 18.99
CA GLY A 106 -19.27 -6.50 18.60
C GLY A 106 -18.24 -6.50 17.47
N ILE A 107 -17.42 -5.44 17.37
CA ILE A 107 -16.37 -5.34 16.35
C ILE A 107 -15.30 -6.36 16.73
N ARG A 108 -15.03 -7.32 15.83
CA ARG A 108 -13.95 -8.30 16.03
C ARG A 108 -12.62 -7.55 16.02
N THR A 109 -11.92 -7.52 17.16
CA THR A 109 -10.64 -6.81 17.37
C THR A 109 -9.45 -7.52 16.75
N VAL A 110 -9.58 -8.83 16.56
CA VAL A 110 -8.70 -9.59 15.69
C VAL A 110 -9.30 -9.39 14.30
N THR A 111 -8.69 -8.52 13.50
CA THR A 111 -8.69 -8.77 12.06
C THR A 111 -8.10 -10.16 11.92
N GLU A 112 -8.94 -11.19 11.84
CA GLU A 112 -8.50 -12.50 11.41
C GLU A 112 -7.79 -12.23 10.09
N ASP A 113 -6.50 -12.54 10.04
CA ASP A 113 -5.76 -12.44 8.80
C ASP A 113 -6.56 -13.24 7.77
N PRO A 114 -6.82 -12.68 6.58
CA PRO A 114 -7.61 -13.38 5.59
C PRO A 114 -7.00 -14.76 5.39
N THR A 115 -7.84 -15.78 5.30
CA THR A 115 -7.37 -17.11 4.92
C THR A 115 -6.60 -17.02 3.60
N PRO A 116 -5.65 -17.91 3.29
CA PRO A 116 -4.92 -17.86 2.03
C PRO A 116 -5.84 -17.77 0.80
N GLN A 117 -7.01 -18.41 0.86
CA GLN A 117 -8.05 -18.34 -0.16
C GLN A 117 -8.70 -16.94 -0.25
N GLU A 118 -9.13 -16.37 0.87
CA GLU A 118 -9.69 -15.01 0.88
C GLU A 118 -8.64 -13.97 0.46
N ALA A 119 -7.38 -14.17 0.84
CA ALA A 119 -6.28 -13.31 0.43
C ALA A 119 -6.04 -13.38 -1.09
N TRP A 120 -6.16 -14.58 -1.67
CA TRP A 120 -6.13 -14.79 -3.13
C TRP A 120 -7.26 -14.06 -3.85
N GLU A 121 -8.51 -14.25 -3.40
CA GLU A 121 -9.68 -13.58 -3.97
C GLU A 121 -9.57 -12.05 -3.86
N ASN A 122 -9.09 -11.55 -2.71
CA ASN A 122 -8.82 -10.13 -2.52
C ASN A 122 -7.69 -9.61 -3.40
N LEU A 123 -6.67 -10.41 -3.70
CA LEU A 123 -5.58 -10.06 -4.61
C LEU A 123 -6.11 -9.88 -6.04
N VAL A 124 -6.86 -10.87 -6.54
CA VAL A 124 -7.50 -10.84 -7.86
C VAL A 124 -8.44 -9.64 -7.96
N ALA A 125 -9.30 -9.43 -6.95
CA ALA A 125 -10.22 -8.30 -6.92
C ALA A 125 -9.48 -6.95 -6.88
N ARG A 126 -8.36 -6.85 -6.15
CA ARG A 126 -7.55 -5.63 -6.10
C ARG A 126 -6.92 -5.32 -7.45
N ILE A 127 -6.34 -6.30 -8.13
CA ILE A 127 -5.76 -6.13 -9.47
C ILE A 127 -6.86 -5.69 -10.45
N SER A 128 -8.01 -6.37 -10.46
CA SER A 128 -9.16 -5.98 -11.28
C SER A 128 -9.57 -4.51 -11.04
N TYR A 129 -9.64 -4.09 -9.77
CA TYR A 129 -9.96 -2.71 -9.41
C TYR A 129 -8.90 -1.70 -9.88
N ILE A 130 -7.60 -2.02 -9.79
CA ILE A 130 -6.51 -1.14 -10.26
C ILE A 130 -6.68 -0.77 -11.74
N PHE A 131 -7.18 -1.69 -12.56
CA PHE A 131 -7.43 -1.45 -13.99
C PHE A 131 -8.85 -0.98 -14.31
N SER A 132 -9.63 -0.59 -13.30
CA SER A 132 -10.97 -0.03 -13.49
C SER A 132 -10.92 1.46 -13.83
N ASP A 133 -11.92 1.94 -14.56
CA ASP A 133 -12.06 3.35 -14.93
C ASP A 133 -12.10 4.28 -13.69
N LYS A 134 -12.69 3.79 -12.58
CA LYS A 134 -12.75 4.50 -11.30
C LYS A 134 -11.37 4.69 -10.68
N PHE A 135 -10.46 3.73 -10.84
CA PHE A 135 -9.14 3.80 -10.24
C PHE A 135 -8.23 4.79 -10.99
N LEU A 136 -8.35 4.86 -12.32
CA LEU A 136 -7.61 5.82 -13.13
C LEU A 136 -7.86 7.28 -12.71
N SER A 137 -9.07 7.57 -12.20
CA SER A 137 -9.45 8.90 -11.69
C SER A 137 -9.07 9.13 -10.20
N SER A 138 -8.41 8.18 -9.56
CA SER A 138 -8.05 8.27 -8.14
C SER A 138 -6.75 9.05 -7.91
N LEU A 139 -6.50 9.45 -6.66
CA LEU A 139 -5.25 10.09 -6.23
C LEU A 139 -4.13 9.09 -5.89
N HIS A 140 -4.34 7.80 -6.17
CA HIS A 140 -3.36 6.77 -5.86
C HIS A 140 -2.15 6.88 -6.80
N PRO A 141 -0.89 6.75 -6.36
CA PRO A 141 0.28 6.90 -7.24
C PRO A 141 0.23 6.02 -8.51
N LEU A 142 -0.26 4.79 -8.39
CA LEU A 142 -0.50 3.91 -9.54
C LEU A 142 -1.41 4.49 -10.62
N SER A 143 -2.37 5.36 -10.30
CA SER A 143 -3.21 5.98 -11.34
C SER A 143 -2.38 6.85 -12.28
N GLY A 144 -1.36 7.55 -11.74
CA GLY A 144 -0.38 8.28 -12.53
C GLY A 144 0.49 7.36 -13.40
N HIS A 145 0.92 6.21 -12.87
CA HIS A 145 1.67 5.22 -13.65
C HIS A 145 0.83 4.61 -14.78
N ILE A 146 -0.45 4.28 -14.51
CA ILE A 146 -1.38 3.81 -15.53
C ILE A 146 -1.58 4.90 -16.58
N GLY A 147 -1.84 6.14 -16.16
CA GLY A 147 -2.02 7.28 -17.06
C GLY A 147 -0.80 7.53 -17.96
N ALA A 148 0.41 7.45 -17.40
CA ALA A 148 1.65 7.58 -18.16
C ALA A 148 1.87 6.41 -19.13
N ALA A 149 1.47 5.20 -18.76
CA ALA A 149 1.59 4.01 -19.61
C ALA A 149 0.74 4.11 -20.89
N LEU A 150 -0.40 4.84 -20.84
CA LEU A 150 -1.24 5.08 -22.02
C LEU A 150 -0.55 5.88 -23.13
N TRP A 151 0.59 6.52 -22.83
CA TRP A 151 1.39 7.28 -23.80
C TRP A 151 2.69 6.57 -24.21
N ARG A 152 2.92 5.33 -23.77
CA ARG A 152 4.07 4.54 -24.22
C ARG A 152 4.00 4.28 -25.72
N LYS A 153 5.17 4.19 -26.35
CA LYS A 153 5.31 4.11 -27.81
C LYS A 153 4.98 2.70 -28.31
N GLY A 154 4.35 2.65 -29.49
CA GLY A 154 4.10 1.41 -30.23
C GLY A 154 3.26 0.41 -29.45
N ASP A 155 3.68 -0.86 -29.47
CA ASP A 155 2.95 -1.99 -28.88
C ASP A 155 2.90 -1.96 -27.34
N LEU A 156 3.73 -1.12 -26.73
CA LEU A 156 3.80 -0.91 -25.27
C LEU A 156 2.72 0.05 -24.76
N CYS A 157 1.91 0.64 -25.66
CA CYS A 157 0.83 1.55 -25.29
C CYS A 157 -0.16 0.88 -24.31
N GLY A 158 -0.34 1.50 -23.15
CA GLY A 158 -1.18 1.03 -22.05
C GLY A 158 -0.58 -0.11 -21.22
N SER A 159 0.61 -0.59 -21.57
CA SER A 159 1.29 -1.68 -20.86
C SER A 159 2.08 -1.15 -19.68
N ILE A 160 1.95 -1.78 -18.52
CA ILE A 160 2.57 -1.38 -17.25
C ILE A 160 3.48 -2.50 -16.75
N PRO A 161 4.75 -2.23 -16.40
CA PRO A 161 5.62 -3.23 -15.77
C PRO A 161 5.03 -3.74 -14.44
N ILE A 162 5.11 -5.04 -14.19
CA ILE A 162 4.55 -5.66 -12.98
C ILE A 162 5.26 -5.19 -11.72
N SER A 163 6.55 -4.86 -11.82
CA SER A 163 7.34 -4.26 -10.74
C SER A 163 6.72 -2.98 -10.19
N VAL A 164 6.01 -2.21 -11.02
CA VAL A 164 5.29 -1.00 -10.59
C VAL A 164 4.11 -1.36 -9.69
N LEU A 165 3.39 -2.45 -9.95
CA LEU A 165 2.29 -2.88 -9.10
C LEU A 165 2.78 -3.29 -7.72
N ASP A 166 3.84 -4.08 -7.65
CA ASP A 166 4.44 -4.54 -6.37
C ASP A 166 4.84 -3.36 -5.48
N VAL A 167 5.55 -2.39 -6.05
CA VAL A 167 6.12 -1.28 -5.25
C VAL A 167 5.07 -0.25 -4.84
N TYR A 168 4.14 0.11 -5.72
CA TYR A 168 3.23 1.23 -5.48
C TYR A 168 1.88 0.83 -4.87
N ASP A 169 1.60 -0.46 -4.71
CA ASP A 169 0.41 -0.94 -3.99
C ASP A 169 0.78 -1.92 -2.87
N ALA A 170 0.97 -1.37 -1.68
CA ALA A 170 1.29 -2.14 -0.48
C ALA A 170 0.24 -3.22 -0.15
N LYS A 171 -1.00 -3.09 -0.66
CA LYS A 171 -2.04 -4.09 -0.44
C LYS A 171 -1.72 -5.39 -1.17
N LEU A 172 -1.15 -5.32 -2.37
CA LEU A 172 -0.71 -6.50 -3.12
C LEU A 172 0.34 -7.28 -2.32
N CYS A 173 1.38 -6.59 -1.83
CA CYS A 173 2.41 -7.20 -0.98
C CYS A 173 1.82 -7.84 0.28
N SER A 174 0.89 -7.14 0.97
CA SER A 174 0.25 -7.68 2.18
C SER A 174 -0.57 -8.95 1.90
N LEU A 175 -1.33 -8.97 0.81
CA LEU A 175 -2.14 -10.12 0.42
C LEU A 175 -1.27 -11.30 0.00
N SER A 176 -0.19 -11.06 -0.76
CA SER A 176 0.78 -12.09 -1.12
C SER A 176 1.41 -12.74 0.11
N LYS A 177 1.71 -11.99 1.17
CA LYS A 177 2.21 -12.54 2.43
C LYS A 177 1.17 -13.39 3.18
N CYS A 178 -0.11 -13.02 3.13
CA CYS A 178 -1.19 -13.84 3.67
C CYS A 178 -1.36 -15.16 2.90
N ILE A 179 -1.07 -15.16 1.60
CA ILE A 179 -1.10 -16.37 0.76
C ILE A 179 0.11 -17.27 1.06
N ASN A 180 1.31 -16.69 1.13
CA ASN A 180 2.56 -17.40 1.41
C ASN A 180 3.54 -16.51 2.19
N SER A 181 3.90 -16.94 3.40
CA SER A 181 4.85 -16.21 4.26
C SER A 181 6.27 -16.15 3.69
N GLU A 182 6.67 -17.04 2.77
CA GLU A 182 8.00 -17.01 2.13
C GLU A 182 8.26 -15.73 1.33
N VAL A 183 7.19 -15.04 0.92
CA VAL A 183 7.24 -13.72 0.29
C VAL A 183 8.02 -12.70 1.15
N GLU A 184 8.04 -12.86 2.46
CA GLU A 184 8.84 -12.00 3.35
C GLU A 184 10.35 -12.16 3.13
N SER A 185 10.79 -13.37 2.79
CA SER A 185 12.19 -13.71 2.53
C SER A 185 12.58 -13.54 1.07
N ASN A 186 11.62 -13.65 0.14
CA ASN A 186 11.84 -13.51 -1.29
C ASN A 186 10.73 -12.64 -1.93
N GLN A 187 11.02 -11.35 -2.09
CA GLN A 187 10.06 -10.39 -2.64
C GLN A 187 9.70 -10.69 -4.11
N TYR A 188 10.55 -11.41 -4.85
CA TYR A 188 10.28 -11.78 -6.25
C TYR A 188 9.07 -12.73 -6.39
N LEU A 189 8.70 -13.44 -5.31
CA LEU A 189 7.49 -14.26 -5.30
C LEU A 189 6.20 -13.44 -5.46
N ILE A 190 6.22 -12.14 -5.13
CA ILE A 190 5.04 -11.27 -5.34
C ILE A 190 4.68 -11.19 -6.82
N ILE A 191 5.70 -11.06 -7.69
CA ILE A 191 5.52 -11.00 -9.15
C ILE A 191 4.82 -12.26 -9.65
N SER A 192 5.16 -13.45 -9.13
CA SER A 192 4.53 -14.70 -9.55
C SER A 192 3.07 -14.81 -9.11
N TYR A 193 2.73 -14.35 -7.90
CA TYR A 193 1.34 -14.29 -7.45
C TYR A 193 0.52 -13.27 -8.24
N ILE A 194 1.09 -12.10 -8.56
CA ILE A 194 0.44 -11.12 -9.42
C ILE A 194 0.19 -11.72 -10.80
N MET A 195 1.18 -12.36 -11.43
CA MET A 195 1.03 -13.00 -12.73
C MET A 195 -0.07 -14.06 -12.75
N ARG A 196 -0.12 -14.92 -11.73
CA ARG A 196 -1.18 -15.92 -11.59
C ARG A 196 -2.57 -15.29 -11.45
N ALA A 197 -2.68 -14.19 -10.69
CA ALA A 197 -3.95 -13.49 -10.51
C ALA A 197 -4.40 -12.78 -11.81
N ILE A 198 -3.44 -12.28 -12.60
CA ILE A 198 -3.71 -11.68 -13.93
C ILE A 198 -4.22 -12.75 -14.89
N ALA A 199 -3.68 -13.97 -14.86
CA ALA A 199 -4.14 -15.06 -15.70
C ALA A 199 -5.63 -15.42 -15.46
N GLU A 200 -6.11 -15.32 -14.21
CA GLU A 200 -7.55 -15.47 -13.88
C GLU A 200 -8.41 -14.32 -14.41
N LEU A 201 -7.79 -13.18 -14.77
CA LEU A 201 -8.44 -11.99 -15.32
C LEU A 201 -8.25 -11.86 -16.84
N SER A 202 -8.01 -12.98 -17.55
CA SER A 202 -7.73 -13.02 -18.99
C SER A 202 -8.82 -12.44 -19.91
N GLY A 203 -10.03 -12.16 -19.41
CA GLY A 203 -11.07 -11.42 -20.14
C GLY A 203 -11.01 -9.89 -19.97
N LEU A 204 -10.28 -9.41 -18.95
CA LEU A 204 -10.15 -7.99 -18.60
C LEU A 204 -8.74 -7.46 -18.91
N LEU A 205 -7.72 -8.29 -18.69
CA LEU A 205 -6.32 -7.94 -18.72
C LEU A 205 -5.60 -8.79 -19.76
N ALA A 206 -4.65 -8.18 -20.45
CA ALA A 206 -3.72 -8.83 -21.35
C ALA A 206 -2.34 -8.84 -20.70
N THR A 207 -1.72 -10.00 -20.74
CA THR A 207 -0.29 -10.22 -20.52
C THR A 207 0.16 -11.17 -21.62
N PRO A 208 1.29 -10.93 -22.31
CA PRO A 208 1.88 -11.95 -23.15
C PRO A 208 2.44 -13.06 -22.28
N GLU A 209 2.55 -14.26 -22.85
CA GLU A 209 3.47 -15.26 -22.31
C GLU A 209 4.89 -14.68 -22.36
N GLN A 210 5.64 -14.82 -21.26
CA GLN A 210 7.05 -14.42 -21.11
C GLN A 210 7.35 -12.93 -20.88
N HIS A 211 6.39 -12.02 -20.97
CA HIS A 211 6.63 -10.59 -20.69
C HIS A 211 6.09 -10.14 -19.33
N LEU A 212 6.87 -9.35 -18.59
CA LEU A 212 6.53 -8.85 -17.24
C LEU A 212 5.74 -7.53 -17.26
N TRP A 213 4.79 -7.41 -18.19
CA TRP A 213 3.88 -6.27 -18.27
C TRP A 213 2.43 -6.69 -18.29
N ILE A 214 1.56 -5.77 -17.87
CA ILE A 214 0.11 -5.93 -17.87
C ILE A 214 -0.58 -4.76 -18.57
N ARG A 215 -1.63 -5.06 -19.34
CA ARG A 215 -2.43 -4.06 -20.05
C ARG A 215 -3.92 -4.35 -19.88
N LYS A 216 -4.74 -3.30 -19.77
CA LYS A 216 -6.20 -3.42 -19.87
C LYS A 216 -6.60 -3.77 -21.30
N GLN A 217 -7.45 -4.79 -21.51
CA GLN A 217 -7.89 -5.16 -22.85
C GLN A 217 -8.88 -4.15 -23.45
N THR A 218 -9.81 -3.69 -22.61
CA THR A 218 -10.78 -2.68 -23.04
C THR A 218 -10.18 -1.28 -22.89
N PRO A 219 -10.33 -0.40 -23.90
CA PRO A 219 -9.88 0.98 -23.78
C PRO A 219 -10.51 1.68 -22.56
N TYR A 220 -9.83 2.68 -22.02
CA TYR A 220 -10.50 3.59 -21.09
C TYR A 220 -11.47 4.51 -21.85
N PRO A 221 -12.57 4.93 -21.20
CA PRO A 221 -13.47 5.94 -21.74
C PRO A 221 -12.74 7.20 -22.22
N GLN A 222 -13.15 7.71 -23.39
CA GLN A 222 -12.48 8.82 -24.07
C GLN A 222 -12.45 10.10 -23.21
N ASP A 223 -13.52 10.37 -22.46
CA ASP A 223 -13.62 11.50 -21.54
C ASP A 223 -12.57 11.45 -20.42
N LEU A 224 -12.24 10.25 -19.92
CA LEU A 224 -11.16 10.07 -18.95
C LEU A 224 -9.78 10.34 -19.57
N ILE A 225 -9.55 9.87 -20.79
CA ILE A 225 -8.31 10.13 -21.53
C ILE A 225 -8.10 11.62 -21.77
N GLU A 226 -9.15 12.33 -22.20
CA GLU A 226 -9.10 13.77 -22.44
C GLU A 226 -8.84 14.57 -21.16
N SER A 227 -9.41 14.13 -20.03
CA SER A 227 -9.15 14.73 -18.72
C SER A 227 -7.66 14.61 -18.34
N LEU A 228 -7.06 13.43 -18.54
CA LEU A 228 -5.65 13.18 -18.28
C LEU A 228 -4.74 14.04 -19.17
N MET A 229 -5.07 14.14 -20.47
CA MET A 229 -4.31 14.99 -21.41
C MET A 229 -4.28 16.46 -20.98
N LYS A 230 -5.40 17.00 -20.47
CA LYS A 230 -5.48 18.39 -20.01
C LYS A 230 -4.60 18.65 -18.79
N GLN A 231 -4.41 17.65 -17.93
CA GLN A 231 -3.55 17.77 -16.74
C GLN A 231 -2.05 17.76 -17.08
N GLY A 232 -1.64 17.13 -18.19
CA GLY A 232 -0.24 16.95 -18.59
C GLY A 232 0.39 18.06 -19.45
N SER A 233 -0.19 19.27 -19.47
CA SER A 233 0.16 20.33 -20.44
C SER A 233 1.53 20.99 -20.27
N SER A 234 2.35 20.59 -19.28
CA SER A 234 3.75 21.02 -19.21
C SER A 234 4.61 20.21 -20.19
N GLN A 235 5.20 20.90 -21.17
CA GLN A 235 6.12 20.33 -22.16
C GLN A 235 7.58 20.29 -21.69
N GLU A 236 7.86 20.66 -20.44
CA GLU A 236 9.24 20.74 -19.96
C GLU A 236 9.83 19.34 -19.76
N CYS A 237 10.93 19.08 -20.47
CA CYS A 237 11.81 17.96 -20.15
C CYS A 237 12.57 18.29 -18.86
N ILE A 238 12.45 17.42 -17.87
CA ILE A 238 13.20 17.54 -16.62
C ILE A 238 14.46 16.69 -16.69
N GLN A 239 15.55 17.21 -16.13
CA GLN A 239 16.80 16.48 -15.99
C GLN A 239 16.91 15.95 -14.57
N VAL A 240 17.09 14.64 -14.43
CA VAL A 240 17.26 13.98 -13.14
C VAL A 240 18.65 13.35 -13.10
N ALA A 241 19.49 13.84 -12.19
CA ALA A 241 20.78 13.23 -11.92
C ALA A 241 20.58 11.88 -11.22
N ALA A 242 21.23 10.84 -11.73
CA ALA A 242 21.17 9.49 -11.20
C ALA A 242 22.57 8.85 -11.21
N VAL A 243 22.66 7.65 -10.66
CA VAL A 243 23.91 6.90 -10.52
C VAL A 243 23.74 5.53 -11.13
N ARG A 244 24.68 5.15 -11.99
CA ARG A 244 24.76 3.83 -12.60
C ARG A 244 25.77 2.98 -11.86
N ILE A 245 25.27 1.96 -11.18
CA ILE A 245 26.09 1.00 -10.42
C ILE A 245 26.32 -0.22 -11.31
N PRO A 246 27.58 -0.55 -11.67
CA PRO A 246 27.86 -1.72 -12.49
C PRO A 246 27.72 -3.01 -11.67
N GLY A 247 27.35 -4.10 -12.34
CA GLY A 247 27.29 -5.43 -11.70
C GLY A 247 28.66 -6.08 -11.41
N SER A 248 29.74 -5.49 -11.91
CA SER A 248 31.12 -5.96 -11.71
C SER A 248 31.87 -4.97 -10.83
N VAL A 249 32.61 -5.49 -9.84
CA VAL A 249 33.35 -4.69 -8.85
C VAL A 249 34.57 -3.99 -9.46
N GLU A 250 35.00 -4.40 -10.64
CA GLU A 250 36.12 -3.82 -11.39
C GLU A 250 35.74 -2.52 -12.10
N LYS A 251 34.45 -2.29 -12.35
CA LYS A 251 33.96 -1.09 -13.02
C LYS A 251 33.65 0.00 -12.00
N SER A 252 33.96 1.25 -12.35
CA SER A 252 33.59 2.41 -11.55
C SER A 252 32.10 2.71 -11.64
N VAL A 253 31.55 3.25 -10.56
CA VAL A 253 30.22 3.85 -10.54
C VAL A 253 30.22 5.12 -11.40
N GLU A 254 29.20 5.28 -12.25
CA GLU A 254 29.07 6.40 -13.19
C GLU A 254 27.92 7.33 -12.79
N ALA A 255 28.11 8.64 -12.95
CA ALA A 255 27.01 9.61 -12.85
C ALA A 255 26.31 9.71 -14.20
N VAL A 256 24.99 9.61 -14.21
CA VAL A 256 24.16 9.66 -15.42
C VAL A 256 23.05 10.70 -15.27
N THR A 257 22.55 11.23 -16.38
CA THR A 257 21.46 12.22 -16.37
C THR A 257 20.28 11.70 -17.17
N LEU A 258 19.19 11.41 -16.47
CA LEU A 258 17.95 10.94 -17.07
C LEU A 258 17.14 12.14 -17.57
N HIS A 259 16.73 12.09 -18.83
CA HIS A 259 15.95 13.16 -19.48
C HIS A 259 14.49 12.72 -19.55
N ILE A 260 13.70 13.15 -18.57
CA ILE A 260 12.30 12.72 -18.44
C ILE A 260 11.39 13.74 -19.10
N SER A 261 10.51 13.25 -19.97
CA SER A 261 9.53 14.04 -20.72
C SER A 261 8.12 13.59 -20.33
N SER A 262 7.16 14.51 -20.36
CA SER A 262 5.75 14.17 -20.12
C SER A 262 5.15 13.22 -21.17
N LYS A 263 5.82 13.01 -22.30
CA LYS A 263 5.40 12.11 -23.38
C LYS A 263 6.04 10.72 -23.32
N ASP A 264 7.01 10.51 -22.44
CA ASP A 264 7.75 9.26 -22.33
C ASP A 264 7.60 8.71 -20.91
N ASN A 265 7.43 7.39 -20.77
CA ASN A 265 7.42 6.78 -19.45
C ASN A 265 8.85 6.78 -18.89
N TYR A 266 9.02 7.28 -17.66
CA TYR A 266 10.34 7.37 -17.05
C TYR A 266 11.03 6.00 -16.88
N LEU A 267 10.27 4.92 -16.76
CA LEU A 267 10.83 3.57 -16.67
C LEU A 267 11.40 3.10 -18.02
N ASP A 268 10.86 3.55 -19.15
CA ASP A 268 11.43 3.26 -20.46
C ASP A 268 12.79 3.96 -20.60
N ILE A 269 12.93 5.17 -20.05
CA ILE A 269 14.22 5.89 -20.03
C ILE A 269 15.24 5.15 -19.17
N ILE A 270 14.82 4.67 -17.99
CA ILE A 270 15.68 3.87 -17.09
C ILE A 270 16.07 2.55 -17.76
N ALA A 271 15.13 1.86 -18.43
CA ALA A 271 15.40 0.61 -19.14
C ALA A 271 16.49 0.82 -20.20
N ASN A 272 16.36 1.86 -21.02
CA ASN A 272 17.35 2.21 -22.04
C ASN A 272 18.73 2.50 -21.43
N GLU A 273 18.80 3.24 -20.32
CA GLU A 273 20.06 3.53 -19.61
C GLU A 273 20.72 2.25 -19.04
N LEU A 274 19.91 1.28 -18.64
CA LEU A 274 20.38 -0.03 -18.19
C LEU A 274 20.71 -0.99 -19.35
N GLY A 275 20.35 -0.63 -20.59
CA GLY A 275 20.56 -1.45 -21.79
C GLY A 275 19.46 -2.49 -22.04
N PHE A 276 18.26 -2.28 -21.48
CA PHE A 276 17.06 -3.08 -21.75
C PHE A 276 16.19 -2.45 -22.82
N GLU A 277 15.46 -3.28 -23.57
CA GLU A 277 14.54 -2.83 -24.61
C GLU A 277 13.14 -2.48 -24.06
N ASP A 278 12.75 -3.06 -22.91
CA ASP A 278 11.45 -2.83 -22.26
C ASP A 278 11.63 -2.53 -20.77
N ALA A 279 10.84 -1.57 -20.27
CA ALA A 279 10.67 -1.30 -18.85
C ALA A 279 10.11 -2.50 -18.05
N ALA A 280 9.51 -3.49 -18.71
CA ALA A 280 9.10 -4.74 -18.08
C ALA A 280 10.26 -5.48 -17.39
N ASP A 281 11.49 -5.31 -17.89
CA ASP A 281 12.70 -5.93 -17.31
C ASP A 281 13.29 -5.12 -16.15
N VAL A 282 12.74 -3.94 -15.87
CA VAL A 282 13.19 -3.07 -14.77
C VAL A 282 12.49 -3.47 -13.48
N LEU A 283 13.31 -3.87 -12.50
CA LEU A 283 12.87 -4.12 -11.13
C LEU A 283 13.10 -2.90 -10.25
N ILE A 284 12.15 -2.63 -9.36
CA ILE A 284 12.18 -1.47 -8.47
C ILE A 284 12.42 -1.99 -7.04
N SER A 285 13.48 -1.52 -6.40
CA SER A 285 13.78 -1.83 -5.00
C SER A 285 12.91 -1.01 -4.03
N ARG A 286 12.95 -1.36 -2.74
CA ARG A 286 12.41 -0.51 -1.67
C ARG A 286 13.19 0.79 -1.52
#